data_AF-A0A023FG66-F1
#
_entry.id   AF-A0A023FG66-F1
#
_cell.length_a   1.000
_cell.length_b   1.000
_cell.length_c   1.000
_cell.angle_alpha   90.00
_cell.angle_beta   90.00
_cell.angle_gamma   90.00
#
_symmetry.space_group_name_H-M   'P 1'
#
loop_
_entity.id
_entity.type
_entity.pdbx_description
1 polymer ?
#
loop_
_entity_poly.entity_id
_entity_poly.type
_entity_poly.pdbx_seq_one_letter_code
_entity_poly.pdbx_strand_id
1 'polypeptide(L)'
;MKVVMENQQVIWMILLNLLIFTVKAKAENNTEEEDIRKFFDQSERIWTSHSTAGGEISCKVDEVYSKTETSIEFNRYYMLPYSNWGHQKLFGRFRKWKDTDTTKGFYDTMDLSISGRKPAGLERIHYQNPNNKCAVVWILKHSGSNLKAAYDIRVKESFLKGVRQSDCWKELKRVADRRPIRRVYKKGCEDVI
;
A
#
# COMPACT_ATOMS: atom_id res chain seq x y z
N MET A 1 -35.84 58.44 -38.04
CA MET A 1 -35.76 58.32 -36.57
C MET A 1 -35.51 56.84 -36.26
N LYS A 2 -34.31 56.50 -35.75
CA LYS A 2 -33.89 55.13 -35.40
C LYS A 2 -34.42 54.75 -34.02
N VAL A 3 -35.03 53.58 -33.87
CA VAL A 3 -35.03 52.74 -32.65
C VAL A 3 -35.19 51.29 -33.15
N VAL A 4 -34.11 50.58 -33.47
CA VAL A 4 -33.42 49.61 -32.58
C VAL A 4 -34.40 48.63 -31.94
N MET A 5 -34.87 47.67 -32.73
CA MET A 5 -35.55 46.45 -32.27
C MET A 5 -34.82 45.25 -32.89
N GLU A 6 -33.64 44.93 -32.40
CA GLU A 6 -32.92 43.70 -32.80
C GLU A 6 -31.71 43.57 -31.87
N ASN A 7 -31.91 43.02 -30.67
CA ASN A 7 -30.78 42.53 -29.85
C ASN A 7 -31.18 41.67 -28.66
N GLN A 8 -32.45 41.70 -28.23
CA GLN A 8 -32.83 40.98 -27.00
C GLN A 8 -33.09 39.47 -27.21
N GLN A 9 -33.52 39.04 -28.41
CA GLN A 9 -33.77 37.61 -28.66
C GLN A 9 -32.51 36.78 -28.97
N VAL A 10 -31.47 37.40 -29.53
CA VAL A 10 -30.21 36.70 -29.86
C VAL A 10 -29.42 36.36 -28.58
N ILE A 11 -29.48 37.23 -27.57
CA ILE A 11 -28.77 37.06 -26.29
C ILE A 11 -29.30 35.84 -25.50
N TRP A 12 -30.62 35.58 -25.53
CA TRP A 12 -31.21 34.42 -24.86
C TRP A 12 -30.87 33.09 -25.52
N MET A 13 -30.70 33.07 -26.85
CA MET A 13 -30.31 31.84 -27.57
C MET A 13 -28.82 31.48 -27.39
N ILE A 14 -27.95 32.47 -27.17
CA ILE A 14 -26.53 32.23 -26.86
C ILE A 14 -26.35 31.71 -25.43
N LEU A 15 -27.17 32.18 -24.47
CA LEU A 15 -27.13 31.72 -23.09
C LEU A 15 -27.68 30.30 -22.91
N LEU A 16 -28.61 29.85 -23.75
CA LEU A 16 -29.15 28.48 -23.69
C LEU A 16 -28.18 27.43 -24.28
N ASN A 17 -27.32 27.81 -25.24
CA ASN A 17 -26.31 26.91 -25.81
C ASN A 17 -25.05 26.75 -24.95
N LEU A 18 -24.82 27.63 -23.97
CA LEU A 18 -23.71 27.51 -23.02
C LEU A 18 -23.98 26.55 -21.85
N LEU A 19 -25.20 25.99 -21.75
CA LEU A 19 -25.57 25.05 -20.67
C LEU A 19 -25.37 23.57 -21.00
N ILE A 20 -24.91 23.21 -22.21
CA ILE A 20 -24.83 21.80 -22.65
C ILE A 20 -23.38 21.28 -22.82
N PHE A 21 -22.36 22.08 -22.48
CA PHE A 21 -20.95 21.61 -22.51
C PHE A 21 -20.35 21.28 -21.14
N THR A 22 -21.16 20.88 -20.16
CA THR A 22 -20.64 20.10 -19.03
C THR A 22 -20.90 18.61 -19.27
N VAL A 23 -20.29 18.06 -20.32
CA VAL A 23 -19.93 16.64 -20.27
C VAL A 23 -18.90 16.58 -19.15
N LYS A 24 -19.33 16.17 -17.95
CA LYS A 24 -18.42 15.64 -16.95
C LYS A 24 -17.64 14.55 -17.67
N ALA A 25 -16.40 14.82 -18.04
CA ALA A 25 -15.41 13.77 -18.19
C ALA A 25 -15.46 13.04 -16.85
N LYS A 26 -16.13 11.89 -16.83
CA LYS A 26 -15.97 10.93 -15.77
C LYS A 26 -14.48 10.65 -15.82
N ALA A 27 -13.73 11.24 -14.88
CA ALA A 27 -12.35 10.88 -14.68
C ALA A 27 -12.38 9.37 -14.59
N GLU A 28 -11.88 8.73 -15.65
CA GLU A 28 -11.61 7.32 -15.66
C GLU A 28 -10.65 7.17 -14.51
N ASN A 29 -11.18 6.67 -13.39
CA ASN A 29 -10.36 6.38 -12.24
C ASN A 29 -9.53 5.20 -12.72
N ASN A 30 -8.42 5.50 -13.40
CA ASN A 30 -7.29 4.62 -13.55
C ASN A 30 -6.81 4.39 -12.12
N THR A 31 -7.57 3.60 -11.36
CA THR A 31 -7.06 2.92 -10.20
C THR A 31 -5.93 2.08 -10.78
N GLU A 32 -4.71 2.63 -10.73
CA GLU A 32 -3.52 1.83 -10.96
C GLU A 32 -3.73 0.57 -10.14
N GLU A 33 -3.83 -0.57 -10.83
CA GLU A 33 -4.13 -1.82 -10.18
C GLU A 33 -3.08 -2.08 -9.09
N GLU A 34 -3.55 -2.52 -7.92
CA GLU A 34 -2.71 -2.76 -6.76
C GLU A 34 -1.70 -3.87 -7.04
N ASP A 35 -0.49 -3.49 -7.44
CA ASP A 35 0.59 -4.41 -7.78
C ASP A 35 1.66 -4.38 -6.69
N ILE A 36 1.79 -5.50 -5.97
CA ILE A 36 2.79 -5.68 -4.92
C ILE A 36 4.20 -5.44 -5.44
N ARG A 37 4.48 -5.72 -6.73
CA ARG A 37 5.78 -5.45 -7.35
C ARG A 37 6.08 -3.97 -7.46
N LYS A 38 5.06 -3.13 -7.68
CA LYS A 38 5.22 -1.67 -7.78
C LYS A 38 5.52 -1.08 -6.40
N PHE A 39 4.91 -1.61 -5.35
CA PHE A 39 5.16 -1.15 -3.98
C PHE A 39 6.53 -1.56 -3.46
N PHE A 40 6.91 -2.82 -3.62
CA PHE A 40 8.24 -3.29 -3.23
C PHE A 40 9.25 -2.97 -4.33
N ASP A 41 9.97 -1.88 -4.19
CA ASP A 41 11.07 -1.45 -5.08
C ASP A 41 12.34 -1.19 -4.27
N GLN A 42 13.46 -0.99 -4.97
CA GLN A 42 14.78 -0.73 -4.37
C GLN A 42 15.02 0.76 -4.05
N SER A 43 14.02 1.64 -4.23
CA SER A 43 14.26 3.09 -4.19
C SER A 43 14.45 3.66 -2.78
N GLU A 44 13.84 3.01 -1.77
CA GLU A 44 13.93 3.43 -0.38
C GLU A 44 13.50 2.30 0.57
N ARG A 45 13.88 2.44 1.85
CA ARG A 45 13.49 1.52 2.92
C ARG A 45 11.97 1.51 3.10
N ILE A 46 11.42 0.33 3.38
CA ILE A 46 9.98 0.13 3.58
C ILE A 46 9.71 -0.16 5.05
N TRP A 47 9.20 0.83 5.75
CA TRP A 47 8.91 0.76 7.17
C TRP A 47 7.52 0.20 7.45
N THR A 48 7.41 -0.60 8.51
CA THR A 48 6.11 -0.93 9.09
C THR A 48 5.72 0.16 10.08
N SER A 49 4.73 0.98 9.74
CA SER A 49 4.32 2.08 10.61
C SER A 49 3.41 1.60 11.75
N HIS A 50 2.42 0.75 11.41
CA HIS A 50 1.39 0.24 12.32
C HIS A 50 1.05 -1.19 11.96
N SER A 51 0.55 -1.95 12.94
CA SER A 51 0.21 -3.35 12.77
C SER A 51 -0.94 -3.77 13.68
N THR A 52 -1.72 -4.77 13.24
CA THR A 52 -2.65 -5.51 14.11
C THR A 52 -2.05 -6.81 14.66
N ALA A 53 -0.79 -7.11 14.33
CA ALA A 53 -0.10 -8.28 14.86
C ALA A 53 0.17 -8.07 16.36
N GLY A 54 -0.15 -9.08 17.17
CA GLY A 54 0.27 -9.12 18.57
C GLY A 54 1.80 -9.20 18.72
N GLY A 55 2.28 -8.95 19.94
CA GLY A 55 3.69 -8.98 20.31
C GLY A 55 4.37 -7.60 20.31
N GLU A 56 5.63 -7.60 20.68
CA GLU A 56 6.37 -6.40 21.09
C GLU A 56 7.39 -5.89 20.05
N ILE A 57 7.45 -6.52 18.87
CA ILE A 57 8.37 -6.10 17.81
C ILE A 57 8.10 -4.65 17.40
N SER A 58 9.13 -3.82 17.35
CA SER A 58 9.10 -2.43 16.89
C SER A 58 10.18 -2.17 15.83
N CYS A 59 10.21 -0.97 15.25
CA CYS A 59 11.20 -0.56 14.25
C CYS A 59 11.40 -1.57 13.11
N LYS A 60 10.31 -2.18 12.63
CA LYS A 60 10.36 -3.19 11.57
C LYS A 60 10.51 -2.51 10.20
N VAL A 61 11.59 -2.82 9.50
CA VAL A 61 11.93 -2.25 8.19
C VAL A 61 12.38 -3.33 7.22
N ASP A 62 12.00 -3.18 5.95
CA ASP A 62 12.43 -4.02 4.86
C ASP A 62 13.37 -3.23 3.93
N GLU A 63 14.53 -3.81 3.64
CA GLU A 63 15.55 -3.29 2.72
C GLU A 63 15.70 -4.24 1.54
N VAL A 64 15.27 -3.80 0.35
CA VAL A 64 15.26 -4.63 -0.86
C VAL A 64 16.63 -4.65 -1.52
N TYR A 65 17.18 -5.85 -1.73
CA TYR A 65 18.48 -6.05 -2.39
C TYR A 65 18.36 -6.31 -3.87
N SER A 66 17.43 -7.17 -4.27
CA SER A 66 17.22 -7.54 -5.66
C SER A 66 15.74 -7.78 -5.91
N LYS A 67 15.30 -7.48 -7.13
CA LYS A 67 13.94 -7.74 -7.57
C LYS A 67 13.96 -8.10 -9.05
N THR A 68 13.22 -9.14 -9.39
CA THR A 68 12.89 -9.51 -10.77
C THR A 68 11.39 -9.35 -10.99
N GLU A 69 10.89 -9.69 -12.18
CA GLU A 69 9.45 -9.66 -12.44
C GLU A 69 8.64 -10.64 -11.56
N THR A 70 9.27 -11.70 -11.04
CA THR A 70 8.59 -12.80 -10.34
C THR A 70 9.11 -13.04 -8.92
N SER A 71 10.20 -12.39 -8.53
CA SER A 71 10.83 -12.61 -7.22
C SER A 71 11.46 -11.35 -6.63
N ILE A 72 11.70 -11.40 -5.32
CA ILE A 72 12.37 -10.34 -4.57
C ILE A 72 13.22 -10.92 -3.45
N GLU A 73 14.36 -10.30 -3.19
CA GLU A 73 15.17 -10.55 -2.00
C GLU A 73 15.30 -9.27 -1.17
N PHE A 74 15.10 -9.40 0.14
CA PHE A 74 15.21 -8.28 1.05
C PHE A 74 15.63 -8.74 2.45
N ASN A 75 16.29 -7.86 3.20
CA ASN A 75 16.48 -8.06 4.64
C ASN A 75 15.33 -7.38 5.37
N ARG A 76 14.79 -8.09 6.34
CA ARG A 76 13.83 -7.55 7.29
C ARG A 76 14.51 -7.37 8.63
N TYR A 77 14.74 -6.14 9.02
CA TYR A 77 15.25 -5.75 10.33
C TYR A 77 14.10 -5.41 11.25
N TYR A 78 14.30 -5.66 12.54
CA TYR A 78 13.31 -5.34 13.56
C TYR A 78 13.93 -5.28 14.94
N MET A 79 13.36 -4.44 15.80
CA MET A 79 13.75 -4.33 17.20
C MET A 79 12.88 -5.25 18.06
N LEU A 80 13.52 -6.18 18.75
CA LEU A 80 12.96 -7.06 19.77
C LEU A 80 12.71 -6.29 21.08
N PRO A 81 12.00 -6.89 22.05
CA PRO A 81 11.98 -6.39 23.42
C PRO A 81 13.40 -6.13 23.94
N TYR A 82 13.56 -5.11 24.80
CA TYR A 82 14.85 -4.69 25.36
C TYR A 82 15.85 -4.13 24.33
N SER A 83 15.34 -3.58 23.22
CA SER A 83 16.12 -2.81 22.23
C SER A 83 17.20 -3.60 21.47
N ASN A 84 17.10 -4.94 21.42
CA ASN A 84 17.98 -5.76 20.61
C ASN A 84 17.49 -5.81 19.15
N TRP A 85 18.38 -5.58 18.19
CA TRP A 85 18.04 -5.73 16.78
C TRP A 85 18.15 -7.18 16.32
N GLY A 86 17.10 -7.66 15.66
CA GLY A 86 17.09 -8.90 14.90
C GLY A 86 16.99 -8.59 13.41
N HIS A 87 17.43 -9.52 12.58
CA HIS A 87 17.24 -9.45 11.14
C HIS A 87 17.05 -10.84 10.55
N GLN A 88 16.46 -10.88 9.35
CA GLN A 88 16.35 -12.09 8.56
C GLN A 88 16.41 -11.75 7.07
N LYS A 89 17.14 -12.56 6.30
CA LYS A 89 17.10 -12.51 4.84
C LYS A 89 15.88 -13.29 4.35
N LEU A 90 15.04 -12.63 3.57
CA LEU A 90 13.82 -13.19 3.00
C LEU A 90 13.91 -13.26 1.48
N PHE A 91 13.35 -14.33 0.93
CA PHE A 91 13.05 -14.48 -0.48
C PHE A 91 11.53 -14.47 -0.66
N GLY A 92 11.05 -13.62 -1.56
CA GLY A 92 9.65 -13.50 -1.94
C GLY A 92 9.42 -13.98 -3.37
N ARG A 93 8.38 -14.78 -3.58
CA ARG A 93 7.88 -15.11 -4.93
C ARG A 93 6.54 -14.43 -5.16
N PHE A 94 6.47 -13.59 -6.19
CA PHE A 94 5.23 -12.92 -6.57
C PHE A 94 4.28 -13.89 -7.27
N ARG A 95 3.01 -13.81 -6.92
CA ARG A 95 1.94 -14.55 -7.56
C ARG A 95 0.60 -13.86 -7.39
N LYS A 96 -0.40 -14.35 -8.12
CA LYS A 96 -1.78 -13.95 -7.94
C LYS A 96 -2.38 -14.77 -6.79
N TRP A 97 -3.24 -14.15 -6.00
CA TRP A 97 -3.97 -14.86 -4.95
C TRP A 97 -4.86 -15.96 -5.53
N LYS A 98 -5.53 -15.67 -6.66
CA LYS A 98 -6.32 -16.61 -7.45
C LYS A 98 -5.75 -16.73 -8.86
N ASP A 99 -5.27 -17.91 -9.22
CA ASP A 99 -4.69 -18.18 -10.55
C ASP A 99 -5.71 -18.06 -11.70
N THR A 100 -7.01 -18.12 -11.40
CA THR A 100 -8.08 -17.94 -12.40
C THR A 100 -8.28 -16.49 -12.84
N ASP A 101 -7.60 -15.52 -12.20
CA ASP A 101 -7.66 -14.11 -12.57
C ASP A 101 -6.67 -13.83 -13.73
N THR A 102 -6.99 -14.39 -14.90
CA THR A 102 -6.23 -14.21 -16.15
C THR A 102 -6.36 -12.82 -16.72
N THR A 103 -7.35 -12.05 -16.26
CA THR A 103 -7.67 -10.69 -16.74
C THR A 103 -6.75 -9.60 -16.20
N LYS A 104 -5.96 -9.89 -15.17
CA LYS A 104 -5.18 -8.88 -14.43
C LYS A 104 -3.69 -9.00 -14.69
N GLY A 105 -3.05 -7.92 -15.11
CA GLY A 105 -1.59 -7.88 -15.38
C GLY A 105 -0.71 -7.76 -14.12
N PHE A 106 -1.31 -7.74 -12.93
CA PHE A 106 -0.63 -7.48 -11.66
C PHE A 106 -0.52 -8.71 -10.75
N TYR A 107 0.43 -8.65 -9.82
CA TYR A 107 0.54 -9.58 -8.71
C TYR A 107 0.09 -8.90 -7.42
N ASP A 108 -0.72 -9.58 -6.61
CA ASP A 108 -1.21 -9.05 -5.33
C ASP A 108 -0.58 -9.77 -4.12
N THR A 109 0.11 -10.89 -4.35
CA THR A 109 0.58 -11.80 -3.30
C THR A 109 2.06 -12.10 -3.42
N MET A 110 2.73 -12.27 -2.29
CA MET A 110 4.11 -12.68 -2.15
C MET A 110 4.21 -13.83 -1.14
N ASP A 111 4.63 -15.00 -1.61
CA ASP A 111 5.00 -16.11 -0.72
C ASP A 111 6.42 -15.88 -0.20
N LEU A 112 6.60 -15.92 1.11
CA LEU A 112 7.89 -15.67 1.77
C LEU A 112 8.56 -16.97 2.20
N SER A 113 9.86 -17.06 1.97
CA SER A 113 10.74 -18.10 2.51
C SER A 113 12.02 -17.48 3.09
N ILE A 114 12.68 -18.25 3.95
CA ILE A 114 14.05 -17.96 4.39
C ILE A 114 14.96 -18.92 3.63
N SER A 115 16.08 -18.42 3.08
CA SER A 115 17.00 -19.23 2.28
C SER A 115 17.39 -20.54 2.99
N GLY A 116 17.22 -21.67 2.30
CA GLY A 116 17.48 -23.01 2.83
C GLY A 116 16.51 -23.51 3.91
N ARG A 117 15.36 -22.85 4.14
CA ARG A 117 14.39 -23.19 5.19
C ARG A 117 12.95 -23.27 4.67
N LYS A 118 12.05 -23.70 5.57
CA LYS A 118 10.59 -23.78 5.34
C LYS A 118 9.98 -22.41 4.97
N PRO A 119 8.78 -22.39 4.34
CA PRO A 119 8.02 -21.16 4.11
C PRO A 119 7.88 -20.33 5.39
N ALA A 120 8.21 -19.03 5.30
CA ALA A 120 8.15 -18.08 6.40
C ALA A 120 6.75 -17.49 6.58
N GLY A 121 5.96 -17.44 5.50
CA GLY A 121 4.60 -16.96 5.51
C GLY A 121 4.17 -16.44 4.15
N LEU A 122 3.11 -15.66 4.14
CA LEU A 122 2.52 -15.03 2.96
C LEU A 122 2.18 -13.58 3.27
N GLU A 123 2.42 -12.71 2.31
CA GLU A 123 2.00 -11.30 2.34
C GLU A 123 1.15 -10.99 1.11
N ARG A 124 0.04 -10.27 1.28
CA ARG A 124 -0.86 -9.88 0.21
C ARG A 124 -1.20 -8.40 0.34
N ILE A 125 -1.13 -7.66 -0.76
CA ILE A 125 -1.64 -6.30 -0.80
C ILE A 125 -3.16 -6.34 -0.65
N HIS A 126 -3.65 -5.66 0.37
CA HIS A 126 -5.07 -5.43 0.59
C HIS A 126 -5.49 -4.05 0.09
N TYR A 127 -4.59 -3.07 0.22
CA TYR A 127 -4.75 -1.75 -0.35
C TYR A 127 -3.39 -1.15 -0.69
N GLN A 128 -3.30 -0.40 -1.78
CA GLN A 128 -2.11 0.37 -2.15
C GLN A 128 -2.53 1.75 -2.61
N ASN A 129 -1.88 2.79 -2.09
CA ASN A 129 -2.22 4.14 -2.52
C ASN A 129 -1.67 4.43 -3.93
N PRO A 130 -2.26 5.36 -4.68
CA PRO A 130 -1.93 5.56 -6.10
C PRO A 130 -0.48 5.98 -6.40
N ASN A 131 0.27 6.47 -5.41
CA ASN A 131 1.68 6.86 -5.58
C ASN A 131 2.65 5.82 -4.99
N ASN A 132 2.15 4.65 -4.58
CA ASN A 132 2.94 3.54 -4.03
C ASN A 132 3.76 3.89 -2.78
N LYS A 133 3.41 4.99 -2.09
CA LYS A 133 4.09 5.44 -0.87
C LYS A 133 3.58 4.75 0.40
N CYS A 134 2.39 4.18 0.38
CA CYS A 134 1.89 3.33 1.45
C CYS A 134 1.03 2.19 0.93
N ALA A 135 1.04 1.08 1.67
CA ALA A 135 0.19 -0.07 1.42
C ALA A 135 -0.31 -0.67 2.74
N VAL A 136 -1.52 -1.22 2.70
CA VAL A 136 -2.05 -2.11 3.74
C VAL A 136 -1.80 -3.53 3.28
N VAL A 137 -0.96 -4.25 4.03
CA VAL A 137 -0.53 -5.61 3.70
C VAL A 137 -1.18 -6.58 4.67
N TRP A 138 -1.95 -7.53 4.14
CA TRP A 138 -2.39 -8.69 4.90
C TRP A 138 -1.25 -9.70 5.01
N ILE A 139 -1.00 -10.22 6.21
CA ILE A 139 0.11 -11.12 6.51
C ILE A 139 -0.46 -12.37 7.14
N LEU A 140 -0.03 -13.53 6.63
CA LEU A 140 -0.29 -14.83 7.23
C LEU A 140 1.04 -15.51 7.56
N LYS A 141 1.28 -15.80 8.83
CA LYS A 141 2.54 -16.46 9.27
C LYS A 141 2.27 -17.59 10.24
N HIS A 142 3.19 -18.55 10.28
CA HIS A 142 3.18 -19.60 11.30
C HIS A 142 3.63 -19.05 12.66
N SER A 143 2.98 -19.52 13.71
CA SER A 143 3.28 -19.25 15.12
C SER A 143 3.16 -20.58 15.87
N GLY A 144 4.22 -21.38 15.85
CA GLY A 144 4.15 -22.79 16.25
C GLY A 144 3.29 -23.59 15.27
N SER A 145 2.32 -24.34 15.77
CA SER A 145 1.34 -25.08 14.95
C SER A 145 0.21 -24.21 14.39
N ASN A 146 0.03 -22.97 14.88
CA ASN A 146 -1.07 -22.11 14.49
C ASN A 146 -0.68 -21.11 13.39
N LEU A 147 -1.64 -20.78 12.54
CA LEU A 147 -1.54 -19.66 11.60
C LEU A 147 -2.06 -18.38 12.26
N LYS A 148 -1.30 -17.28 12.14
CA LYS A 148 -1.71 -15.97 12.61
C LYS A 148 -1.80 -14.99 11.46
N ALA A 149 -2.99 -14.43 11.30
CA ALA A 149 -3.29 -13.37 10.35
C ALA A 149 -3.17 -11.99 11.00
N ALA A 150 -2.60 -11.03 10.28
CA ALA A 150 -2.50 -9.63 10.72
C ALA A 150 -2.55 -8.69 9.51
N TYR A 151 -2.69 -7.39 9.79
CA TYR A 151 -2.53 -6.33 8.80
C TYR A 151 -1.44 -5.37 9.26
N ASP A 152 -0.55 -5.01 8.34
CA ASP A 152 0.48 -4.00 8.52
C ASP A 152 0.19 -2.82 7.59
N ILE A 153 0.42 -1.59 8.04
CA ILE A 153 0.69 -0.49 7.10
C ILE A 153 2.19 -0.47 6.85
N ARG A 154 2.56 -0.74 5.60
CA ARG A 154 3.91 -0.55 5.08
C ARG A 154 4.00 0.80 4.40
N VAL A 155 5.07 1.54 4.65
CA VAL A 155 5.28 2.87 4.09
C VAL A 155 6.71 3.01 3.59
N LYS A 156 6.83 3.74 2.51
CA LYS A 156 8.08 4.30 2.04
C LYS A 156 8.62 5.28 3.08
N GLU A 157 9.93 5.25 3.36
CA GLU A 157 10.59 6.09 4.36
C GLU A 157 10.26 7.57 4.21
N SER A 158 10.28 8.08 2.97
CA SER A 158 9.89 9.45 2.61
C SER A 158 8.46 9.84 3.00
N PHE A 159 7.59 8.87 3.32
CA PHE A 159 6.17 9.09 3.60
C PHE A 159 5.76 8.81 5.06
N LEU A 160 6.71 8.50 5.95
CA LEU A 160 6.43 8.16 7.36
C LEU A 160 5.59 9.20 8.10
N LYS A 161 5.85 10.49 7.87
CA LYS A 161 5.15 11.60 8.56
C LYS A 161 3.68 11.76 8.11
N GLY A 162 3.34 11.34 6.89
CA GLY A 162 2.01 11.51 6.30
C GLY A 162 1.06 10.33 6.51
N VAL A 163 1.54 9.23 7.09
CA VAL A 163 0.79 7.97 7.10
C VAL A 163 -0.56 8.05 7.81
N ARG A 164 -0.71 8.84 8.88
CA ARG A 164 -1.97 8.90 9.66
C ARG A 164 -3.08 9.66 8.94
N GLN A 165 -2.73 10.50 7.96
CA GLN A 165 -3.64 11.29 7.16
C GLN A 165 -3.96 10.61 5.82
N SER A 166 -3.26 9.52 5.48
CA SER A 166 -3.41 8.84 4.20
C SER A 166 -4.60 7.89 4.14
N ASP A 167 -4.94 7.46 2.93
CA ASP A 167 -5.99 6.46 2.71
C ASP A 167 -5.61 5.08 3.26
N CYS A 168 -4.31 4.74 3.33
CA CYS A 168 -3.86 3.51 3.99
C CYS A 168 -4.27 3.45 5.46
N TRP A 169 -4.30 4.58 6.16
CA TRP A 169 -4.78 4.62 7.55
C TRP A 169 -6.29 4.38 7.65
N LYS A 170 -7.07 4.94 6.71
CA LYS A 170 -8.52 4.69 6.63
C LYS A 170 -8.78 3.21 6.35
N GLU A 171 -8.07 2.64 5.39
CA GLU A 171 -8.18 1.23 5.02
C GLU A 171 -7.74 0.29 6.13
N LEU A 172 -6.62 0.56 6.83
CA LEU A 172 -6.23 -0.26 7.97
C LEU A 172 -7.33 -0.28 9.04
N LYS A 173 -7.91 0.88 9.41
CA LYS A 173 -8.98 0.94 10.40
C LYS A 173 -10.20 0.13 9.97
N ARG A 174 -10.54 0.17 8.68
CA ARG A 174 -11.66 -0.60 8.10
C ARG A 174 -11.41 -2.10 8.21
N VAL A 175 -10.23 -2.58 7.83
CA VAL A 175 -9.92 -4.02 7.77
C VAL A 175 -9.48 -4.61 9.10
N ALA A 176 -8.99 -3.77 10.02
CA ALA A 176 -8.64 -4.20 11.36
C ALA A 176 -9.86 -4.75 12.11
N ASP A 177 -11.08 -4.28 11.78
CA ASP A 177 -12.35 -4.76 12.32
C ASP A 177 -12.28 -4.96 13.85
N ARG A 178 -12.12 -3.85 14.57
CA ARG A 178 -11.97 -3.77 16.04
C ARG A 178 -10.71 -4.41 16.64
N ARG A 179 -9.87 -5.10 15.85
CA ARG A 179 -8.57 -5.58 16.36
C ARG A 179 -7.69 -4.38 16.77
N PRO A 180 -6.98 -4.46 17.91
CA PRO A 180 -6.07 -3.41 18.33
C PRO A 180 -5.03 -3.09 17.25
N ILE A 181 -4.88 -1.80 16.93
CA ILE A 181 -3.84 -1.30 16.04
C ILE A 181 -2.75 -0.70 16.92
N ARG A 182 -1.54 -1.24 16.85
CA ARG A 182 -0.37 -0.69 17.54
C ARG A 182 0.57 0.02 16.59
N ARG A 183 1.30 0.98 17.11
CA ARG A 183 2.40 1.65 16.42
C ARG A 183 3.65 0.76 16.46
N VAL A 184 4.24 0.52 15.29
CA VAL A 184 5.46 -0.29 15.12
C VAL A 184 6.67 0.61 14.93
N TYR A 185 6.56 1.62 14.07
CA TYR A 185 7.58 2.65 13.88
C TYR A 185 7.50 3.72 14.97
N LYS A 186 8.63 4.09 15.56
CA LYS A 186 8.75 5.14 16.58
C LYS A 186 9.87 6.12 16.15
N LYS A 187 9.82 7.35 16.67
CA LYS A 187 10.93 8.29 16.50
C LYS A 187 12.21 7.64 17.03
N GLY A 188 13.29 7.72 16.24
CA GLY A 188 14.58 7.11 16.55
C GLY A 188 14.80 5.70 16.00
N CYS A 189 13.81 5.11 15.31
CA CYS A 189 14.05 3.84 14.62
C CYS A 189 15.11 3.95 13.51
N GLU A 190 15.23 5.12 12.88
CA GLU A 190 16.17 5.40 11.80
C GLU A 190 17.60 5.62 12.30
N ASP A 191 17.79 5.99 13.57
CA ASP A 191 19.07 6.42 14.12
C ASP A 191 20.03 5.23 14.40
N VAL A 192 19.59 3.99 14.17
CA VAL A 192 20.26 2.76 14.63
C VAL A 192 20.67 1.83 13.48
N ILE A 193 20.38 2.22 12.23
CA ILE A 193 20.65 1.43 11.01
C ILE A 193 21.49 2.23 10.03
#